data_AF-A0A965I3P8-F1
#
_entry.id   AF-A0A965I3P8-F1
#
_cell.length_a   1.000
_cell.length_b   1.000
_cell.length_c   1.000
_cell.angle_alpha   90.00
_cell.angle_beta   90.00
_cell.angle_gamma   90.00
#
_symmetry.space_group_name_H-M   'P 1'
#
loop_
_entity.id
_entity.type
_entity.pdbx_description
1 polymer ?
#
loop_
_entity_poly.entity_id
_entity_poly.type
_entity_poly.pdbx_seq_one_letter_code
_entity_poly.pdbx_strand_id
1 'polypeptide(L)'
;MNNLFPAMMLFALLVFPQNLSAQSATHCPMTANDANCVRVVACIGNEGAWFNGRAFGRGEGTFSGTTSTDLMCERTWMSCNAFGLAQTDVMCEDGSKGRVFYTYQDEYTGTAVGQGAMHSGEKIKIWSGTNVLEYLRGDTGEHIAYLPCDGGAILMG
;
A
#
# COMPACT_ATOMS: atom_id res chain seq x y z
N MET A 1 -64.77 21.97 -20.87
CA MET A 1 -63.45 22.47 -21.34
C MET A 1 -62.88 23.32 -20.24
N ASN A 2 -61.86 22.84 -19.54
CA ASN A 2 -60.93 23.64 -18.72
C ASN A 2 -59.74 22.75 -18.38
N ASN A 3 -58.58 23.18 -18.86
CA ASN A 3 -57.27 22.55 -18.69
C ASN A 3 -56.79 22.77 -17.26
N LEU A 4 -56.20 21.75 -16.62
CA LEU A 4 -55.15 21.97 -15.62
C LEU A 4 -54.34 20.66 -15.48
N PHE A 5 -53.16 20.65 -16.07
CA PHE A 5 -52.14 19.62 -15.85
C PHE A 5 -51.50 19.85 -14.47
N PRO A 6 -51.40 18.84 -13.58
CA PRO A 6 -50.36 18.86 -12.57
C PRO A 6 -49.10 18.29 -13.22
N ALA A 7 -48.09 19.14 -13.39
CA ALA A 7 -46.75 18.73 -13.76
C ALA A 7 -46.19 17.80 -12.66
N MET A 8 -46.20 16.50 -12.94
CA MET A 8 -45.57 15.48 -12.12
C MET A 8 -44.05 15.63 -12.29
N MET A 9 -43.41 16.42 -11.42
CA MET A 9 -41.95 16.50 -11.36
C MET A 9 -41.39 15.13 -10.97
N LEU A 10 -40.91 14.38 -11.96
CA LEU A 10 -40.02 13.24 -11.75
C LEU A 10 -38.68 13.80 -11.28
N PHE A 11 -38.42 13.78 -9.97
CA PHE A 11 -37.08 13.96 -9.43
C PHE A 11 -36.30 12.67 -9.72
N ALA A 12 -35.66 12.60 -10.89
CA ALA A 12 -34.69 11.57 -11.19
C ALA A 12 -33.49 11.77 -10.26
N LEU A 13 -33.46 11.02 -9.16
CA LEU A 13 -32.25 10.81 -8.36
C LEU A 13 -31.23 10.10 -9.26
N LEU A 14 -30.45 10.90 -9.99
CA LEU A 14 -29.19 10.46 -10.57
C LEU A 14 -28.28 10.13 -9.40
N VAL A 15 -28.34 8.89 -8.93
CA VAL A 15 -27.30 8.31 -8.09
C VAL A 15 -26.09 8.18 -9.01
N PHE A 16 -25.29 9.24 -9.08
CA PHE A 16 -23.97 9.14 -9.66
C PHE A 16 -23.25 8.04 -8.88
N PRO A 17 -22.73 6.97 -9.53
CA PRO A 17 -21.74 6.15 -8.87
C PRO A 17 -20.60 7.10 -8.54
N GLN A 18 -20.41 7.36 -7.25
CA GLN A 18 -19.17 7.95 -6.80
C GLN A 18 -18.11 6.88 -7.08
N ASN A 19 -17.56 6.91 -8.29
CA ASN A 19 -16.23 6.39 -8.54
C ASN A 19 -15.32 7.30 -7.72
N LEU A 20 -15.28 7.06 -6.40
CA LEU A 20 -14.25 7.57 -5.53
C LEU A 20 -13.00 6.90 -6.07
N SER A 21 -12.28 7.66 -6.89
CA SER A 21 -10.95 7.33 -7.36
C SER A 21 -10.06 7.14 -6.13
N ALA A 22 -10.04 5.92 -5.59
CA ALA A 22 -9.12 5.46 -4.56
C ALA A 22 -7.65 5.44 -5.06
N GLN A 23 -7.43 5.87 -6.31
CA GLN A 23 -6.13 5.87 -7.00
C GLN A 23 -5.27 7.12 -6.73
N SER A 24 -5.73 8.12 -5.96
CA SER A 24 -5.12 9.46 -6.02
C SER A 24 -4.59 10.06 -4.70
N ALA A 25 -4.23 9.29 -3.67
CA ALA A 25 -3.85 9.88 -2.37
C ALA A 25 -2.47 9.51 -1.80
N THR A 26 -1.63 8.73 -2.49
CA THR A 26 -0.26 8.42 -2.02
C THR A 26 0.80 9.12 -2.86
N HIS A 27 0.69 10.44 -2.96
CA HIS A 27 1.79 11.28 -3.38
C HIS A 27 2.83 11.33 -2.25
N CYS A 28 4.06 10.91 -2.51
CA CYS A 28 5.21 11.22 -1.66
C CYS A 28 5.85 12.50 -2.22
N PRO A 29 5.48 13.70 -1.73
CA PRO A 29 6.24 14.89 -2.08
C PRO A 29 7.65 14.70 -1.52
N MET A 30 8.68 14.86 -2.35
CA MET A 30 10.04 15.04 -1.84
C MET A 30 10.07 16.38 -1.10
N THR A 31 9.73 16.37 0.19
CA THR A 31 9.72 17.60 0.99
C THR A 31 11.14 17.95 1.40
N ALA A 32 11.44 19.26 1.44
CA ALA A 32 12.69 19.77 2.00
C ALA A 32 12.82 19.54 3.52
N ASN A 33 11.74 19.11 4.19
CA ASN A 33 11.80 18.56 5.54
C ASN A 33 12.38 17.15 5.44
N ASP A 34 13.37 16.82 6.27
CA ASP A 34 14.13 15.55 6.31
C ASP A 34 13.31 14.23 6.41
N ALA A 35 11.97 14.32 6.37
CA ALA A 35 11.03 13.21 6.24
C ALA A 35 11.04 12.65 4.81
N ASN A 36 12.09 11.89 4.47
CA ASN A 36 12.18 11.10 3.23
C ASN A 36 10.94 10.20 3.11
N CYS A 37 10.08 10.44 2.11
CA CYS A 37 8.85 9.67 1.87
C CYS A 37 9.06 8.70 0.70
N VAL A 38 8.78 7.42 0.92
CA VAL A 38 8.79 6.39 -0.13
C VAL A 38 7.49 5.59 -0.11
N ARG A 39 7.12 5.02 -1.26
CA ARG A 39 5.94 4.15 -1.37
C ARG A 39 6.26 2.79 -0.75
N VAL A 40 5.25 2.17 -0.17
CA VAL A 40 5.32 0.82 0.40
C VAL A 40 4.14 0.01 -0.11
N VAL A 41 4.40 -1.19 -0.60
CA VAL A 41 3.36 -2.15 -0.99
C VAL A 41 3.67 -3.51 -0.40
N ALA A 42 2.65 -4.29 -0.06
CA ALA A 42 2.86 -5.64 0.43
C ALA A 42 1.78 -6.61 -0.06
N CYS A 43 2.15 -7.88 -0.15
CA CYS A 43 1.25 -9.02 -0.19
C CYS A 43 1.19 -9.67 1.18
N ILE A 44 -0.02 -10.04 1.60
CA ILE A 44 -0.29 -10.76 2.84
C ILE A 44 -0.94 -12.09 2.48
N GLY A 45 -0.33 -13.19 2.92
CA GLY A 45 -0.75 -14.54 2.58
C GLY A 45 -0.62 -14.84 1.08
N ASN A 46 -1.43 -15.80 0.63
CA ASN A 46 -1.38 -16.34 -0.73
C ASN A 46 -2.59 -15.92 -1.58
N GLU A 47 -3.64 -15.36 -0.98
CA GLU A 47 -4.97 -15.22 -1.59
C GLU A 47 -5.31 -13.78 -2.01
N GLY A 48 -4.28 -12.98 -2.33
CA GLY A 48 -4.47 -11.65 -2.94
C GLY A 48 -4.78 -10.52 -1.97
N ALA A 49 -4.71 -10.74 -0.65
CA ALA A 49 -4.73 -9.66 0.32
C ALA A 49 -3.46 -8.79 0.15
N TRP A 50 -3.65 -7.47 0.04
CA TRP A 50 -2.56 -6.54 -0.22
C TRP A 50 -2.57 -5.37 0.75
N PHE A 51 -1.45 -4.67 0.83
CA PHE A 51 -1.27 -3.42 1.56
C PHE A 51 -0.70 -2.36 0.62
N ASN A 52 -1.19 -1.13 0.74
CA ASN A 52 -0.73 0.01 -0.04
C ASN A 52 -0.54 1.22 0.89
N GLY A 53 0.68 1.74 0.95
CA GLY A 53 1.04 2.76 1.91
C GLY A 53 2.30 3.53 1.57
N ARG A 54 2.88 4.11 2.61
CA ARG A 54 4.05 4.98 2.56
C ARG A 54 4.89 4.82 3.82
N ALA A 55 6.19 4.99 3.68
CA ALA A 55 7.14 5.08 4.78
C ALA A 55 7.80 6.46 4.77
N PHE A 56 8.04 7.00 5.96
CA PHE A 56 8.71 8.27 6.21
C PHE A 56 9.94 8.04 7.08
N GLY A 57 11.05 8.71 6.77
CA GLY A 57 12.24 8.80 7.62
C GLY A 57 13.54 8.35 6.95
N ARG A 58 14.67 8.47 7.65
CA ARG A 58 16.00 8.06 7.20
C ARG A 58 16.69 7.29 8.31
N GLY A 59 16.99 6.01 8.08
CA GLY A 59 17.53 5.11 9.09
C GLY A 59 16.49 4.60 10.09
N GLU A 60 15.46 5.38 10.39
CA GLU A 60 14.26 4.97 11.12
C GLU A 60 13.09 5.90 10.79
N GLY A 61 11.87 5.47 11.13
CA GLY A 61 10.71 6.33 11.05
C GLY A 61 9.40 5.56 11.12
N THR A 62 8.38 6.02 10.39
CA THR A 62 7.03 5.45 10.43
C THR A 62 6.59 4.98 9.06
N PHE A 63 5.69 4.02 8.99
CA PHE A 63 4.93 3.70 7.79
C PHE A 63 3.44 3.62 8.12
N SER A 64 2.62 3.95 7.13
CA SER A 64 1.17 3.83 7.22
C SER A 64 0.53 3.56 5.86
N GLY A 65 -0.60 2.89 5.87
CA GLY A 65 -1.34 2.54 4.65
C GLY A 65 -2.54 1.65 4.95
N THR A 66 -3.24 1.25 3.90
CA THR A 66 -4.47 0.46 4.01
C THR A 66 -4.31 -0.90 3.36
N THR A 67 -5.01 -1.89 3.90
CA THR A 67 -5.14 -3.20 3.28
C THR A 67 -6.23 -3.22 2.21
N SER A 68 -6.31 -4.29 1.43
CA SER A 68 -7.39 -4.58 0.50
C SER A 68 -8.77 -4.72 1.14
N THR A 69 -8.84 -4.79 2.47
CA THR A 69 -10.09 -4.85 3.26
C THR A 69 -10.34 -3.53 4.01
N ASP A 70 -9.70 -2.44 3.56
CA ASP A 70 -9.81 -1.09 4.13
C ASP A 70 -9.36 -0.96 5.61
N LEU A 71 -8.53 -1.90 6.09
CA LEU A 71 -7.93 -1.77 7.43
C LEU A 71 -6.72 -0.85 7.36
N MET A 72 -6.67 0.17 8.21
CA MET A 72 -5.48 0.99 8.37
C MET A 72 -4.43 0.22 9.17
N CYS A 73 -3.19 0.21 8.67
CA CYS A 73 -2.05 -0.32 9.38
C CYS A 73 -0.97 0.76 9.46
N GLU A 74 -0.39 0.94 10.65
CA GLU A 74 0.61 1.96 10.90
C GLU A 74 1.62 1.49 11.94
N ARG A 75 2.92 1.71 11.72
CA ARG A 75 3.96 1.36 12.69
C ARG A 75 5.29 2.04 12.39
N THR A 76 6.30 1.75 13.20
CA THR A 76 7.67 2.20 13.00
C THR A 76 8.50 1.19 12.21
N TRP A 77 9.51 1.72 11.52
CA TRP A 77 10.55 0.95 10.83
C TRP A 77 11.93 1.46 11.26
N MET A 78 12.93 0.59 11.15
CA MET A 78 14.34 0.92 11.39
C MET A 78 15.22 0.17 10.39
N SER A 79 16.31 0.79 9.94
CA SER A 79 17.26 0.23 8.99
C SER A 79 18.28 -0.70 9.65
N CYS A 80 18.43 -0.62 10.98
CA CYS A 80 19.40 -1.39 11.73
C CYS A 80 18.90 -1.61 13.16
N ASN A 81 18.39 -2.80 13.45
CA ASN A 81 18.08 -3.23 14.81
C ASN A 81 19.36 -3.66 15.56
N ALA A 82 19.23 -4.13 16.81
CA ALA A 82 20.37 -4.57 17.63
C ALA A 82 21.23 -5.70 17.02
N PHE A 83 20.74 -6.37 15.97
CA PHE A 83 21.43 -7.44 15.24
C PHE A 83 21.93 -6.99 13.85
N GLY A 84 21.82 -5.71 13.51
CA GLY A 84 22.25 -5.20 12.20
C GLY A 84 21.21 -5.38 11.08
N LEU A 85 19.96 -5.71 11.40
CA LEU A 85 18.92 -6.00 10.39
C LEU A 85 17.92 -4.86 10.28
N ALA A 86 17.52 -4.52 9.05
CA ALA A 86 16.40 -3.65 8.81
C ALA A 86 15.08 -4.37 9.15
N GLN A 87 14.19 -3.71 9.88
CA GLN A 87 12.98 -4.30 10.44
C GLN A 87 11.82 -3.30 10.42
N THR A 88 10.61 -3.80 10.18
CA THR A 88 9.37 -3.13 10.57
C THR A 88 8.46 -4.09 11.33
N ASP A 89 7.82 -3.58 12.37
CA ASP A 89 6.67 -4.26 12.96
C ASP A 89 5.41 -3.75 12.26
N VAL A 90 4.39 -4.58 12.09
CA VAL A 90 3.10 -4.20 11.49
C VAL A 90 2.03 -4.31 12.56
N MET A 91 1.12 -3.34 12.61
CA MET A 91 -0.13 -3.47 13.35
C MET A 91 -1.24 -2.74 12.63
N CYS A 92 -2.39 -3.39 12.55
CA CYS A 92 -3.60 -2.86 11.95
C CYS A 92 -4.65 -2.55 13.03
N GLU A 93 -5.67 -1.77 12.67
CA GLU A 93 -6.72 -1.32 13.59
C GLU A 93 -7.56 -2.45 14.20
N ASP A 94 -7.67 -3.60 13.53
CA ASP A 94 -8.29 -4.82 14.02
C ASP A 94 -7.46 -5.56 15.09
N GLY A 95 -6.26 -5.06 15.40
CA GLY A 95 -5.33 -5.63 16.35
C GLY A 95 -4.39 -6.69 15.75
N SER A 96 -4.52 -6.99 14.46
CA SER A 96 -3.61 -7.88 13.73
C SER A 96 -2.19 -7.32 13.76
N LYS A 97 -1.20 -8.20 13.95
CA LYS A 97 0.22 -7.84 14.10
C LYS A 97 1.09 -8.69 13.19
N GLY A 98 2.22 -8.15 12.79
CA GLY A 98 3.22 -8.87 12.01
C GLY A 98 4.61 -8.28 12.18
N ARG A 99 5.60 -8.96 11.61
CA ARG A 99 6.98 -8.47 11.56
C ARG A 99 7.60 -8.81 10.23
N VAL A 100 8.35 -7.86 9.70
CA VAL A 100 9.08 -8.00 8.43
C VAL A 100 10.52 -7.54 8.60
N PHE A 101 11.44 -8.27 7.99
CA PHE A 101 12.84 -7.89 7.84
C PHE A 101 13.12 -7.53 6.39
N TYR A 102 14.00 -6.54 6.18
CA TYR A 102 14.31 -6.00 4.85
C TYR A 102 15.75 -6.27 4.44
N THR A 103 15.92 -6.37 3.12
CA THR A 103 17.20 -6.34 2.40
C THR A 103 17.10 -5.33 1.27
N TYR A 104 18.19 -4.65 0.94
CA TYR A 104 18.21 -3.79 -0.25
C TYR A 104 18.19 -4.64 -1.51
N GLN A 105 17.29 -4.31 -2.43
CA GLN A 105 17.34 -4.78 -3.81
C GLN A 105 18.22 -3.85 -4.64
N ASP A 106 18.16 -2.54 -4.38
CA ASP A 106 19.04 -1.54 -4.98
C ASP A 106 19.36 -0.45 -3.94
N GLU A 107 20.61 -0.44 -3.49
CA GLU A 107 21.10 0.50 -2.48
C GLU A 107 21.16 1.94 -3.00
N TYR A 108 21.36 2.14 -4.30
CA TYR A 108 21.50 3.48 -4.89
C TYR A 108 20.17 4.22 -4.92
N THR A 109 19.08 3.52 -5.27
CA THR A 109 17.72 4.08 -5.28
C THR A 109 16.99 3.94 -3.95
N GLY A 110 17.58 3.22 -2.98
CA GLY A 110 16.93 2.90 -1.70
C GLY A 110 15.77 1.93 -1.84
N THR A 111 15.75 1.13 -2.90
CA THR A 111 14.72 0.12 -3.13
C THR A 111 15.01 -1.10 -2.26
N ALA A 112 14.08 -1.43 -1.37
CA ALA A 112 14.18 -2.53 -0.43
C ALA A 112 13.04 -3.53 -0.62
N VAL A 113 13.37 -4.79 -0.40
CA VAL A 113 12.44 -5.91 -0.33
C VAL A 113 12.46 -6.49 1.06
N GLY A 114 11.30 -6.89 1.57
CA GLY A 114 11.18 -7.48 2.88
C GLY A 114 10.34 -8.73 2.87
N GLN A 115 10.64 -9.61 3.83
CA GLN A 115 9.90 -10.83 4.08
C GLN A 115 9.62 -11.00 5.57
N GLY A 116 8.46 -11.57 5.87
CA GLY A 116 8.00 -11.69 7.24
C GLY A 116 6.74 -12.54 7.34
N ALA A 117 6.06 -12.38 8.47
CA ALA A 117 4.77 -13.01 8.70
C ALA A 117 3.90 -12.17 9.65
N MET A 118 2.58 -12.28 9.46
CA MET A 118 1.60 -11.94 10.47
C MET A 118 1.72 -12.94 11.63
N HIS A 119 1.35 -12.54 12.83
CA HIS A 119 1.37 -13.40 14.02
C HIS A 119 0.41 -14.58 13.91
N SER A 120 -0.64 -14.45 13.09
CA SER A 120 -1.57 -15.51 12.72
C SER A 120 -0.96 -16.56 11.77
N GLY A 121 0.21 -16.28 11.18
CA GLY A 121 0.99 -17.21 10.37
C GLY A 121 1.01 -16.90 8.88
N GLU A 122 0.17 -15.99 8.38
CA GLU A 122 0.22 -15.56 6.99
C GLU A 122 1.56 -14.89 6.67
N LYS A 123 2.20 -15.31 5.58
CA LYS A 123 3.46 -14.71 5.13
C LYS A 123 3.23 -13.29 4.62
N ILE A 124 4.22 -12.42 4.81
CA ILE A 124 4.23 -11.06 4.25
C ILE A 124 5.43 -10.94 3.33
N LYS A 125 5.19 -10.42 2.12
CA LYS A 125 6.24 -9.90 1.24
C LYS A 125 5.97 -8.42 1.01
N ILE A 126 6.96 -7.57 1.17
CA ILE A 126 6.82 -6.11 1.15
C ILE A 126 7.91 -5.49 0.31
N TRP A 127 7.60 -4.37 -0.34
CA TRP A 127 8.53 -3.60 -1.15
C TRP A 127 8.40 -2.13 -0.77
N SER A 128 9.54 -1.45 -0.72
CA SER A 128 9.62 -0.02 -0.39
C SER A 128 10.69 0.65 -1.23
N GLY A 129 10.48 1.91 -1.62
CA GLY A 129 11.49 2.68 -2.34
C GLY A 129 10.91 3.73 -3.28
N THR A 130 11.77 4.61 -3.77
CA THR A 130 11.39 5.70 -4.69
C THR A 130 10.80 5.18 -5.99
N ASN A 131 11.40 4.11 -6.54
CA ASN A 131 11.01 3.52 -7.81
C ASN A 131 10.19 2.24 -7.65
N VAL A 132 9.69 1.97 -6.43
CA VAL A 132 9.09 0.67 -6.12
C VAL A 132 7.99 0.29 -7.11
N LEU A 133 7.17 1.25 -7.56
CA LEU A 133 6.07 1.03 -8.50
C LEU A 133 6.55 0.60 -9.89
N GLU A 134 7.73 1.05 -10.33
CA GLU A 134 8.33 0.61 -11.60
C GLU A 134 8.59 -0.89 -11.59
N TYR A 135 8.83 -1.43 -10.40
CA TYR A 135 9.08 -2.85 -10.22
C TYR A 135 7.78 -3.69 -10.09
N LEU A 136 6.58 -3.10 -9.96
CA LEU A 136 5.36 -3.84 -9.54
C LEU A 136 4.47 -4.43 -10.64
N ARG A 137 4.83 -4.43 -11.93
CA ARG A 137 4.03 -5.14 -12.97
C ARG A 137 4.85 -5.88 -14.02
N GLY A 138 4.34 -7.08 -14.34
CA GLY A 138 5.01 -8.14 -15.09
C GLY A 138 4.45 -8.40 -16.50
N ASP A 139 4.29 -7.37 -17.32
CA ASP A 139 3.85 -7.50 -18.72
C ASP A 139 4.93 -7.13 -19.76
N THR A 140 6.12 -6.65 -19.35
CA THR A 140 7.00 -5.87 -20.27
C THR A 140 8.46 -6.29 -20.36
N GLY A 141 8.94 -7.24 -19.55
CA GLY A 141 10.24 -7.88 -19.79
C GLY A 141 11.50 -7.13 -19.33
N GLU A 142 11.45 -6.16 -18.40
CA GLU A 142 12.64 -5.78 -17.60
C GLU A 142 12.30 -4.96 -16.32
N HIS A 143 13.22 -5.03 -15.33
CA HIS A 143 13.17 -4.51 -13.94
C HIS A 143 11.96 -4.93 -13.10
N ILE A 144 12.03 -6.13 -12.50
CA ILE A 144 10.90 -6.83 -11.84
C ILE A 144 11.07 -6.90 -10.30
N ALA A 145 10.07 -6.42 -9.55
CA ALA A 145 9.73 -6.87 -8.19
C ALA A 145 8.47 -7.73 -8.31
N TYR A 146 8.63 -9.04 -8.13
CA TYR A 146 7.52 -9.98 -8.28
C TYR A 146 6.39 -9.68 -7.29
N LEU A 147 5.28 -9.15 -7.81
CA LEU A 147 3.95 -9.33 -7.25
C LEU A 147 3.16 -10.16 -8.26
N PRO A 148 2.92 -11.44 -7.94
CA PRO A 148 1.66 -11.70 -7.25
C PRO A 148 1.90 -12.37 -5.89
N CYS A 149 0.96 -12.19 -4.97
CA CYS A 149 0.76 -13.18 -3.91
C CYS A 149 0.61 -14.55 -4.61
N ASP A 150 0.82 -15.70 -3.96
CA ASP A 150 0.74 -17.01 -4.65
C ASP A 150 -0.65 -17.33 -5.33
N GLY A 151 -1.55 -16.35 -5.49
CA GLY A 151 -2.87 -16.43 -6.13
C GLY A 151 -3.46 -15.11 -6.70
N GLY A 152 -2.70 -14.20 -7.32
CA GLY A 152 -3.30 -13.22 -8.26
C GLY A 152 -2.71 -11.81 -8.32
N ALA A 153 -3.03 -11.10 -9.42
CA ALA A 153 -2.60 -9.72 -9.67
C ALA A 153 -3.22 -8.74 -8.66
N ILE A 154 -2.41 -7.82 -8.14
CA ILE A 154 -2.92 -6.67 -7.39
C ILE A 154 -3.65 -5.78 -8.39
N LEU A 155 -4.93 -5.50 -8.13
CA LEU A 155 -5.66 -4.47 -8.86
C LEU A 155 -5.07 -3.13 -8.47
N MET A 156 -4.05 -2.72 -9.22
CA MET A 156 -3.59 -1.35 -9.28
C MET A 156 -4.70 -0.58 -9.97
N GLY A 157 -5.62 -0.07 -9.16
CA GLY A 157 -6.39 1.08 -9.55
C GLY A 157 -5.41 2.20 -9.81
#